data_AF-A0A946JV15-F1
#
_entry.id   AF-A0A946JV15-F1
#
_cell.length_a   1.000
_cell.length_b   1.000
_cell.length_c   1.000
_cell.angle_alpha   90.00
_cell.angle_beta   90.00
_cell.angle_gamma   90.00
#
_symmetry.space_group_name_H-M   'P 1'
#
loop_
_entity.id
_entity.type
_entity.pdbx_description
1 polymer ?
#
loop_
_entity_poly.entity_id
_entity_poly.type
_entity_poly.pdbx_seq_one_letter_code
_entity_poly.pdbx_strand_id
1 'polypeptide(L)' 'MDKVRINNMKFFANHGVAPEEKSVGQNFEVDIEVSTSLKAAATSDDLSAS' A
#
# COMPACT_ATOMS: atom_id res chain seq x y z
N MET A 1 -5.41 17.26 6.74
CA MET A 1 -4.69 16.01 7.04
C MET A 1 -3.91 15.65 5.81
N ASP A 2 -2.62 15.45 5.96
CA ASP A 2 -1.73 15.12 4.85
C ASP A 2 -1.88 13.64 4.52
N LYS A 3 -1.41 13.23 3.34
CA LYS A 3 -1.61 11.87 2.83
C LYS A 3 -0.35 11.33 2.18
N VAL A 4 0.00 10.10 2.52
CA VAL A 4 1.02 9.31 1.83
C VAL A 4 0.30 8.26 1.00
N ARG A 5 0.63 8.17 -0.30
CA ARG A 5 0.01 7.24 -1.23
C ARG A 5 1.05 6.36 -1.89
N ILE A 6 0.75 5.07 -1.93
CA ILE A 6 1.50 4.08 -2.71
C ILE A 6 0.51 3.44 -3.66
N ASN A 7 0.69 3.68 -4.96
CA ASN A 7 -0.24 3.23 -5.99
C ASN A 7 0.38 2.14 -6.86
N ASN A 8 -0.47 1.35 -7.51
CA ASN A 8 -0.11 0.35 -8.51
C ASN A 8 0.88 -0.71 -7.96
N MET A 9 0.72 -1.10 -6.70
CA MET A 9 1.52 -2.19 -6.14
C MET A 9 1.00 -3.52 -6.69
N LYS A 10 1.90 -4.31 -7.27
CA LYS A 10 1.56 -5.59 -7.89
C LYS A 10 2.10 -6.75 -7.07
N PHE A 11 1.20 -7.62 -6.64
CA PHE A 11 1.54 -8.81 -5.86
C PHE A 11 0.99 -10.04 -6.56
N PHE A 12 1.85 -11.02 -6.84
CA PHE A 12 1.37 -12.33 -7.27
C PHE A 12 0.92 -13.14 -6.05
N ALA A 13 -0.34 -13.58 -6.02
CA ALA A 13 -0.88 -14.33 -4.90
C ALA A 13 -1.93 -15.34 -5.34
N ASN A 14 -2.11 -16.37 -4.49
CA ASN A 14 -3.10 -17.42 -4.67
C ASN A 14 -4.33 -17.10 -3.83
N HIS A 15 -4.96 -15.97 -4.12
CA HIS A 15 -6.21 -15.54 -3.50
C HIS A 15 -7.36 -15.67 -4.50
N GLY A 16 -8.53 -16.05 -4.02
CA GLY A 16 -9.70 -16.30 -4.86
C GLY A 16 -10.65 -17.31 -4.23
N VAL A 17 -11.91 -17.31 -4.69
CA VAL A 17 -12.95 -18.21 -4.19
C VAL A 17 -12.87 -19.56 -4.90
N ALA A 18 -12.58 -19.54 -6.21
CA ALA A 18 -12.51 -20.73 -7.02
C ALA A 18 -11.23 -21.55 -6.71
N PRO A 19 -11.31 -22.90 -6.73
CA PRO A 19 -10.16 -23.77 -6.54
C PRO A 19 -9.01 -23.47 -7.52
N GLU A 20 -9.33 -23.10 -8.75
CA GLU A 20 -8.37 -22.77 -9.80
C GLU A 20 -7.58 -21.50 -9.46
N GLU A 21 -8.22 -20.47 -8.87
CA GLU A 21 -7.55 -19.24 -8.43
C GLU A 21 -6.52 -19.51 -7.33
N LYS A 22 -6.83 -20.46 -6.45
CA LYS A 22 -5.92 -20.88 -5.37
C LYS A 22 -4.76 -21.75 -5.87
N SER A 23 -4.91 -22.40 -7.02
CA SER A 23 -3.89 -23.28 -7.60
C SER A 23 -2.99 -22.56 -8.60
N VAL A 24 -3.55 -21.71 -9.46
CA VAL A 24 -2.80 -21.00 -10.53
C VAL A 24 -2.24 -19.67 -10.02
N GLY A 25 -3.00 -18.96 -9.18
CA GLY A 25 -2.65 -17.61 -8.72
C GLY A 25 -2.83 -16.54 -9.80
N GLN A 26 -2.84 -15.28 -9.37
CA GLN A 26 -2.96 -14.12 -10.26
C GLN A 26 -2.28 -12.88 -9.64
N ASN A 27 -2.06 -11.84 -10.45
CA ASN A 27 -1.57 -10.55 -9.97
C ASN A 27 -2.70 -9.74 -9.34
N PHE A 28 -2.46 -9.22 -8.14
CA PHE A 28 -3.32 -8.30 -7.43
C PHE A 28 -2.70 -6.90 -7.47
N GLU A 29 -3.51 -5.92 -7.86
CA GLU A 29 -3.17 -4.51 -7.84
C GLU A 29 -3.75 -3.87 -6.57
N VAL A 30 -2.89 -3.21 -5.79
CA VAL A 30 -3.25 -2.61 -4.51
C VAL A 30 -2.78 -1.16 -4.49
N ASP A 31 -3.70 -0.29 -4.08
CA ASP A 31 -3.43 1.11 -3.75
C ASP A 31 -3.60 1.30 -2.24
N ILE A 32 -2.65 1.97 -1.60
CA ILE A 32 -2.70 2.31 -0.17
C ILE A 32 -2.62 3.82 0.00
N GLU A 33 -3.51 4.36 0.82
CA GLU A 33 -3.50 5.75 1.28
C GLU A 33 -3.45 5.78 2.80
N VAL A 34 -2.47 6.48 3.35
CA VAL A 34 -2.33 6.72 4.79
C VAL A 34 -2.56 8.21 5.05
N SER A 35 -3.54 8.53 5.91
CA SER A 35 -3.81 9.90 6.34
C SER A 35 -3.13 10.17 7.69
N THR A 36 -2.16 11.09 7.72
CA THR A 36 -1.41 11.49 8.92
C THR A 36 -1.02 12.98 8.84
N SER A 37 -0.48 13.55 9.91
CA SER A 37 0.05 14.91 9.92
C SER A 37 1.55 14.88 9.59
N LEU A 38 1.94 15.34 8.40
CA LEU A 38 3.34 15.36 7.97
C LEU A 38 4.08 16.65 8.37
N LYS A 39 3.39 17.57 9.07
CA LYS A 39 3.95 18.87 9.46
C LYS A 39 5.24 18.78 10.26
N ALA A 40 5.34 17.82 11.20
CA ALA A 40 6.53 17.65 12.02
C ALA A 40 7.73 17.20 11.17
N ALA A 41 7.59 16.07 10.46
CA ALA A 41 8.56 15.59 9.48
C ALA A 41 9.02 16.67 8.49
N ALA A 42 8.08 17.44 7.92
CA ALA A 42 8.39 18.49 6.96
C ALA A 42 9.17 19.68 7.54
N THR A 43 9.01 19.96 8.84
CA THR A 43 9.71 21.08 9.50
C THR A 43 11.10 20.68 9.98
N SER A 44 11.26 19.45 10.47
CA SER A 44 12.52 18.96 11.03
C SER A 44 13.42 18.23 10.03
N ASP A 45 12.91 17.92 8.83
CA ASP A 45 13.57 17.05 7.85
C ASP A 45 13.98 15.69 8.44
N ASP A 46 13.17 15.19 9.39
CA ASP A 46 13.39 13.94 10.11
C ASP A 46 12.32 12.92 9.73
N LEU A 47 12.75 11.83 9.09
CA LEU A 47 11.88 10.74 8.67
C LEU A 47 11.16 10.08 9.86
N SER A 48 11.76 10.08 11.05
CA SER A 48 11.14 9.48 12.24
C SER A 48 9.96 10.27 12.79
N ALA A 49 9.74 11.51 12.31
CA ALA A 49 8.65 12.38 12.70
C ALA A 49 7.43 12.36 11.73
N SER A 50 7.35 11.34 10.87
CA SER A 50 6.30 11.12 9.85
C SER A 50 5.03 10.48 10.40
#